data_AF-A0A4Q5T579-F1
#
_entry.id   AF-A0A4Q5T579-F1
#
_cell.length_a   1.000
_cell.length_b   1.000
_cell.length_c   1.000
_cell.angle_alpha   90.00
_cell.angle_beta   90.00
_cell.angle_gamma   90.00
#
_symmetry.space_group_name_H-M   'P 1'
#
loop_
_entity.id
_entity.type
_entity.pdbx_description
1 polymer ?
#
loop_
_entity_poly.entity_id
_entity_poly.type
_entity_poly.pdbx_seq_one_letter_code
_entity_poly.pdbx_strand_id
1 'polypeptide(L)' 'SFDPGERVTGMPPQLGAALLKDKHANQVFCSLAPHLQKEIKRYINNLKTDVSVEKNVRRALRFLKGEKRFIGRDKPH' A
#
# COMPACT_ATOMS: atom_id res chain seq x y z
N SER A 1 27.47 -6.92 -10.36
CA SER A 1 27.40 -5.78 -9.43
C SER A 1 26.26 -5.96 -8.45
N PHE A 2 26.57 -6.00 -7.16
CA PHE A 2 25.59 -5.84 -6.09
C PHE A 2 25.39 -4.33 -5.87
N ASP A 3 24.15 -3.88 -5.89
CA ASP A 3 23.76 -2.49 -5.69
C ASP A 3 23.39 -2.31 -4.21
N PRO A 4 24.21 -1.64 -3.37
CA PRO A 4 24.01 -1.56 -1.92
C PRO A 4 22.99 -0.48 -1.53
N GLY A 5 22.42 0.24 -2.50
CA GLY A 5 21.32 1.16 -2.26
C GLY A 5 20.11 0.39 -1.79
N GLU A 6 19.85 0.40 -0.48
CA GLU A 6 18.59 -0.03 0.09
C GLU A 6 17.46 0.59 -0.75
N ARG A 7 16.78 -0.22 -1.58
CA ARG A 7 15.72 0.26 -2.45
C ARG A 7 14.55 0.67 -1.56
N VAL A 8 14.60 1.88 -1.02
CA VAL A 8 13.53 2.49 -0.23
C VAL A 8 12.32 2.49 -1.14
N THR A 9 11.34 1.66 -0.81
CA THR A 9 10.08 1.63 -1.55
C THR A 9 9.33 2.90 -1.19
N GLY A 10 9.43 3.90 -2.08
CA GLY A 10 8.74 5.17 -1.96
C GLY A 10 7.23 5.00 -1.88
N MET A 11 6.55 5.97 -1.28
CA MET A 11 5.09 6.01 -1.24
C MET A 11 4.54 6.16 -2.67
N PRO A 12 3.71 5.22 -3.17
CA PRO A 12 3.03 5.40 -4.44
C PRO A 12 2.17 6.68 -4.39
N PRO A 13 2.31 7.62 -5.34
CA PRO A 13 1.61 8.92 -5.26
C PRO A 13 0.09 8.80 -5.09
N GLN A 14 -0.54 7.87 -5.83
CA GLN A 14 -1.98 7.64 -5.72
C GLN A 14 -2.39 7.03 -4.37
N LEU A 15 -1.56 6.15 -3.80
CA LEU A 15 -1.82 5.62 -2.45
C LEU A 15 -1.70 6.73 -1.41
N GLY A 16 -0.63 7.53 -1.46
CA GLY A 16 -0.41 8.64 -0.54
C GLY A 16 -1.57 9.64 -0.58
N ALA A 17 -1.98 10.07 -1.77
CA ALA A 17 -3.12 10.96 -1.95
C ALA A 17 -4.44 10.37 -1.43
N ALA A 18 -4.65 9.06 -1.60
CA ALA A 18 -5.84 8.38 -1.13
C ALA A 18 -5.86 8.24 0.40
N LEU A 19 -4.72 7.95 1.03
CA LEU A 19 -4.58 7.90 2.50
C LEU A 19 -4.78 9.29 3.12
N LEU A 20 -4.25 10.36 2.51
CA LEU A 20 -4.50 11.73 2.99
C LEU A 20 -5.99 12.10 3.01
N LYS A 21 -6.79 11.53 2.10
CA LYS A 21 -8.25 11.74 2.04
C LYS A 21 -9.03 10.85 3.01
N ASP A 22 -8.51 9.68 3.37
CA ASP A 22 -9.14 8.72 4.30
C ASP A 22 -8.30 8.60 5.59
N LYS A 23 -8.60 9.47 6.57
CA LYS A 23 -7.87 9.56 7.84
C LYS A 23 -7.84 8.22 8.60
N HIS A 24 -8.93 7.46 8.54
CA HIS A 24 -9.02 6.17 9.23
C HIS A 24 -8.08 5.15 8.58
N ALA A 25 -8.14 5.01 7.25
CA ALA A 25 -7.21 4.12 6.54
C ALA A 25 -5.75 4.55 6.71
N ASN A 26 -5.47 5.85 6.76
CA ASN A 26 -4.12 6.37 7.02
C ASN A 26 -3.60 6.01 8.41
N GLN A 27 -4.44 6.17 9.44
CA GLN A 27 -4.08 5.76 10.81
C GLN A 27 -3.73 4.28 10.88
N VAL A 28 -4.55 3.41 10.27
CA VAL A 28 -4.26 1.98 10.20
C VAL A 28 -2.97 1.71 9.41
N PHE A 29 -2.78 2.36 8.26
CA PHE A 29 -1.55 2.20 7.47
C PHE A 29 -0.30 2.55 8.28
N CYS A 30 -0.34 3.66 9.02
CA CYS A 30 0.78 4.12 9.85
C CYS A 30 1.06 3.20 11.05
N SER A 31 0.06 2.48 11.56
CA SER A 31 0.23 1.52 12.66
C SER A 31 0.67 0.13 12.20
N LEU A 32 0.62 -0.16 10.90
CA LEU A 32 1.08 -1.45 10.36
C LEU A 32 2.57 -1.68 10.65
N ALA A 33 2.93 -2.94 10.83
CA ALA A 33 4.33 -3.35 10.87
C ALA A 33 5.07 -2.86 9.59
N PRO A 34 6.33 -2.39 9.70
CA PRO A 34 7.06 -1.79 8.58
C PRO A 34 7.14 -2.69 7.33
N HIS A 35 7.26 -4.01 7.53
CA HIS A 35 7.30 -4.97 6.43
C HIS A 35 5.99 -4.99 5.62
N LEU A 36 4.84 -4.83 6.27
CA LEU A 36 3.54 -4.82 5.61
C LEU A 36 3.30 -3.50 4.87
N GLN A 37 3.69 -2.37 5.46
CA GLN A 37 3.69 -1.09 4.75
C GLN A 37 4.55 -1.18 3.48
N LYS A 38 5.76 -1.75 3.59
CA LYS A 38 6.67 -1.97 2.46
C LYS A 38 6.03 -2.86 1.40
N GLU A 39 5.34 -3.93 1.80
CA GLU A 39 4.68 -4.84 0.88
C GLU A 39 3.53 -4.20 0.11
N ILE A 40 2.67 -3.42 0.78
CA ILE A 40 1.59 -2.66 0.13
C ILE A 40 2.18 -1.69 -0.89
N LYS A 41 3.19 -0.89 -0.47
CA LYS A 41 3.86 0.07 -1.36
C LYS A 41 4.49 -0.62 -2.57
N ARG A 42 5.20 -1.73 -2.34
CA ARG A 42 5.88 -2.50 -3.39
C ARG A 42 4.89 -3.09 -4.38
N TYR A 43 3.79 -3.67 -3.88
CA TYR A 43 2.75 -4.23 -4.75
C TYR A 43 2.19 -3.16 -5.69
N ILE A 44 1.86 -1.97 -5.16
CA ILE A 44 1.26 -0.89 -5.97
C ILE A 44 2.28 -0.29 -6.94
N ASN A 45 3.53 -0.06 -6.51
CA ASN A 45 4.58 0.48 -7.39
C ASN A 45 4.92 -0.44 -8.58
N ASN A 46 4.69 -1.75 -8.45
CA ASN A 46 4.97 -2.72 -9.51
C ASN A 46 3.82 -2.87 -10.53
N LEU A 47 2.72 -2.12 -10.37
CA LEU A 47 1.59 -2.18 -11.31
C LEU A 47 1.91 -1.39 -12.58
N LYS A 48 1.60 -1.99 -13.73
CA LYS A 48 2.03 -1.49 -15.05
C LYS A 48 1.14 -0.41 -15.65
N THR A 49 -0.08 -0.24 -15.14
CA THR A 49 -1.08 0.66 -15.72
C THR A 49 -1.80 1.46 -14.66
N ASP A 50 -2.16 2.70 -14.97
CA ASP A 50 -2.88 3.59 -14.05
C ASP A 50 -4.21 2.99 -13.60
N VAL A 51 -4.93 2.34 -14.51
CA VAL A 51 -6.18 1.62 -14.19
C VAL A 51 -5.94 0.53 -13.13
N SER A 52 -4.82 -0.20 -13.22
CA SER A 52 -4.46 -1.20 -12.23
C SER A 52 -4.06 -0.55 -10.90
N VAL A 53 -3.30 0.54 -10.93
CA VAL A 53 -2.92 1.31 -9.75
C VAL A 53 -4.18 1.77 -9.02
N GLU A 54 -5.08 2.45 -9.70
CA GLU A 54 -6.31 2.98 -9.12
C GLU A 54 -7.18 1.87 -8.50
N LYS A 55 -7.41 0.78 -9.25
CA LYS A 55 -8.18 -0.38 -8.75
C LYS A 55 -7.56 -0.95 -7.48
N ASN A 56 -6.24 -1.08 -7.43
CA ASN A 56 -5.57 -1.69 -6.29
C ASN A 56 -5.35 -0.73 -5.12
N VAL A 57 -5.25 0.59 -5.35
CA VAL A 57 -5.31 1.60 -4.27
C VAL A 57 -6.65 1.52 -3.56
N ARG A 58 -7.76 1.43 -4.30
CA ARG A 58 -9.10 1.24 -3.70
C ARG A 58 -9.19 -0.06 -2.90
N ARG A 59 -8.57 -1.15 -3.38
CA ARG A 59 -8.51 -2.43 -2.65
C ARG A 59 -7.66 -2.32 -1.37
N ALA A 60 -6.53 -1.61 -1.43
CA ALA A 60 -5.68 -1.37 -0.27
C ALA A 60 -6.43 -0.59 0.81
N LEU A 61 -7.16 0.47 0.47
CA LEU A 61 -7.99 1.20 1.44
C LEU A 61 -9.05 0.31 2.09
N ARG A 62 -9.73 -0.53 1.30
CA ARG A 62 -10.71 -1.50 1.84
C ARG A 62 -10.06 -2.52 2.77
N PHE A 63 -8.85 -2.98 2.45
CA PHE A 63 -8.08 -3.87 3.32
C PHE A 63 -7.67 -3.20 4.63
N LEU A 64 -7.21 -1.95 4.58
CA LEU A 64 -6.87 -1.17 5.77
C LEU A 64 -8.08 -0.94 6.68
N LYS A 65 -9.30 -0.96 6.10
CA LYS A 65 -10.56 -0.89 6.85
C LYS A 65 -11.12 -2.27 7.24
N GLY A 66 -10.41 -3.37 6.97
CA GLY A 66 -10.85 -4.73 7.27
C GLY A 66 -11.97 -5.25 6.38
N GLU A 67 -12.30 -4.58 5.28
CA GLU A 67 -13.45 -4.90 4.42
C GLU A 67 -13.12 -5.96 3.35
N LYS A 68 -11.86 -6.07 2.93
CA LYS A 68 -11.43 -6.99 1.85
C LYS A 68 -10.01 -7.51 2.04
N ARG A 69 -9.76 -8.72 1.55
CA ARG A 69 -8.41 -9.29 1.41
C ARG A 69 -7.56 -8.48 0.42
N PHE A 70 -6.28 -8.30 0.74
CA PHE A 70 -5.28 -7.70 -0.15
C PHE A 70 -3.91 -8.33 0.08
N ILE A 71 -3.05 -8.38 -0.94
CA ILE A 71 -1.69 -8.96 -0.86
C ILE A 71 -1.62 -10.30 -0.10
N GLY A 72 -2.59 -11.18 -0.37
CA GLY A 72 -2.66 -12.49 0.26
C GLY A 72 -3.08 -12.50 1.74
N ARG A 73 -3.45 -11.36 2.35
CA ARG A 73 -3.83 -11.24 3.77
C ARG A 73 -5.28 -10.79 3.96
N ASP A 74 -5.94 -11.37 4.95
CA ASP A 74 -7.35 -11.09 5.26
C ASP A 74 -7.54 -9.84 6.13
N LYS A 75 -6.56 -9.49 6.97
CA LYS A 75 -6.65 -8.37 7.91
C LYS A 75 -5.35 -7.55 8.00
N PRO A 76 -5.44 -6.26 8.40
CA PRO A 76 -4.30 -5.34 8.50
C PRO A 76 -3.64 -5.36 9.89
N HIS A 77 -3.14 -6.53 10.33
CA HIS A 77 -2.36 -6.68 11.57
C HIS A 77 -1.29 -7.77 11.45
#